data_AF-A0A8C8W8L7-F1
#
_entry.id   AF-A0A8C8W8L7-F1
#
_cell.length_a   1.000
_cell.length_b   1.000
_cell.length_c   1.000
_cell.angle_alpha   90.00
_cell.angle_beta   90.00
_cell.angle_gamma   90.00
#
_symmetry.space_group_name_H-M   'P 1'
#
loop_
_entity.id
_entity.type
_entity.pdbx_description
1 polymer ?
#
loop_
_entity_poly.entity_id
_entity_poly.type
_entity_poly.pdbx_seq_one_letter_code
_entity_poly.pdbx_strand_id
1 'polypeptide(L)'
;MNQYRCTYILRKTREPGHFYTIYLASDTVSVTQENSQFRMLMREVKFFKNYTFMSMTFYVRKNGRCQLHTAWADKSPFQFCLRLCEYLWLKIVGVI
;
A
#
# COMPACT_ATOMS: atom_id res chain seq x y z
N MET A 1 -19.18 -2.85 3.30
CA MET A 1 -17.74 -3.00 2.98
C MET A 1 -16.98 -1.91 3.71
N ASN A 2 -16.28 -2.23 4.80
CA ASN A 2 -15.54 -1.23 5.58
C ASN A 2 -14.20 -0.94 4.90
N GLN A 3 -14.08 0.24 4.32
CA GLN A 3 -12.87 0.72 3.66
C GLN A 3 -11.94 1.33 4.71
N TYR A 4 -11.03 0.51 5.25
CA TYR A 4 -10.03 0.99 6.21
C TYR A 4 -9.00 1.89 5.50
N ARG A 5 -8.83 3.11 6.01
CA ARG A 5 -7.86 4.07 5.48
C ARG A 5 -6.49 3.77 6.11
N CYS A 6 -5.63 3.09 5.36
CA CYS A 6 -4.22 2.96 5.71
C CYS A 6 -3.43 3.97 4.91
N THR A 7 -2.80 4.91 5.61
CA THR A 7 -1.89 5.87 4.96
C THR A 7 -0.48 5.34 5.06
N TYR A 8 0.09 4.99 3.91
CA TYR A 8 1.51 4.69 3.78
C TYR A 8 2.23 5.94 3.32
N ILE A 9 3.18 6.44 4.12
CA ILE A 9 4.03 7.56 3.73
C ILE A 9 5.13 6.98 2.83
N LEU A 10 4.81 6.82 1.55
CA LEU A 10 5.81 6.60 0.51
C LEU A 10 6.39 7.96 0.13
N ARG A 11 7.68 8.18 0.39
CA ARG A 11 8.37 9.34 -0.15
C ARG A 11 8.24 9.28 -1.67
N LYS A 12 7.64 10.32 -2.25
CA LYS A 12 7.33 10.42 -3.69
C LYS A 12 8.57 10.13 -4.51
N THR A 13 8.62 8.92 -5.04
CA THR A 13 9.65 8.45 -5.96
C THR A 13 8.88 8.02 -7.19
N ARG A 14 9.14 8.69 -8.32
CA ARG A 14 8.54 8.33 -9.61
C ARG A 14 9.29 7.13 -10.22
N GLU A 15 9.91 6.30 -9.40
CA GLU A 15 10.83 5.27 -9.87
C GLU A 15 10.46 3.93 -9.24
N PRO A 16 10.46 2.86 -10.03
CA PRO A 16 10.35 1.51 -9.49
C PRO A 16 11.58 1.23 -8.61
N GLY A 17 11.39 0.47 -7.55
CA GLY A 17 12.52 0.16 -6.67
C GLY A 17 12.14 -0.50 -5.37
N HIS A 18 13.13 -0.56 -4.49
CA HIS A 18 12.99 -1.14 -3.16
C HIS A 18 12.50 -0.11 -2.16
N PHE A 19 11.47 -0.49 -1.39
CA PHE A 19 10.84 0.35 -0.39
C PHE A 19 10.78 -0.36 0.94
N TYR A 20 10.77 0.42 2.02
CA TYR A 20 10.62 -0.07 3.39
C TYR A 20 9.54 0.72 4.09
N THR A 21 8.58 0.02 4.72
CA THR A 21 7.61 0.66 5.61
C THR A 21 8.32 1.09 6.89
N ILE A 22 8.45 2.40 7.11
CA ILE A 22 9.04 2.95 8.36
C ILE A 22 7.92 3.28 9.36
N TYR A 23 6.88 3.96 8.89
CA TYR A 23 5.74 4.39 9.70
C TYR A 23 4.43 3.93 9.07
N LEU A 24 3.47 3.58 9.92
CA LEU A 24 2.11 3.22 9.53
C LEU A 24 1.14 3.88 10.49
N ALA A 25 0.11 4.54 9.94
CA ALA A 25 -0.93 5.18 10.72
C ALA A 25 -2.32 4.81 10.17
N SER A 26 -3.27 4.65 11.09
CA SER A 26 -4.69 4.44 10.80
C SER A 26 -5.50 5.03 11.95
N ASP A 27 -6.74 5.41 11.67
CA ASP A 27 -7.75 5.76 12.68
C ASP A 27 -8.13 4.57 13.57
N THR A 28 -7.85 3.36 13.10
CA THR A 28 -8.20 2.11 13.76
C THR A 28 -6.94 1.37 14.19
N VAL A 29 -6.68 1.27 15.51
CA VAL A 29 -5.46 0.63 16.06
C VAL A 29 -5.31 -0.82 15.61
N SER A 30 -6.41 -1.57 15.47
CA SER A 30 -6.39 -2.98 15.04
C SER A 30 -5.84 -3.18 13.62
N VAL A 31 -5.78 -2.12 12.81
CA VAL A 31 -5.23 -2.14 11.45
C VAL A 31 -3.70 -2.05 11.49
N THR A 32 -3.12 -1.34 12.45
CA THR A 32 -1.67 -1.12 12.56
C THR A 32 -0.99 -2.01 13.60
N GLN A 33 -1.76 -2.70 14.44
CA GLN A 33 -1.24 -3.63 15.44
C GLN A 33 -0.38 -4.74 14.82
N GLU A 34 0.46 -5.36 15.64
CA GLU A 34 1.26 -6.49 15.20
C GLU A 34 0.36 -7.67 14.77
N ASN A 35 0.80 -8.40 13.74
CA ASN A 35 0.04 -9.48 13.09
C ASN A 35 -1.27 -9.07 12.38
N SER A 36 -1.54 -7.77 12.26
CA SER A 36 -2.64 -7.30 11.40
C SER A 36 -2.37 -7.64 9.94
N GLN A 37 -3.38 -8.14 9.25
CA GLN A 37 -3.34 -8.39 7.80
C GLN A 37 -3.13 -7.11 6.99
N PHE A 38 -3.42 -5.95 7.57
CA PHE A 38 -3.27 -4.65 6.95
C PHE A 38 -1.94 -3.97 7.28
N ARG A 39 -1.10 -4.56 8.15
CA ARG A 39 0.24 -4.04 8.46
C ARG A 39 1.23 -4.50 7.39
N MET A 40 1.18 -3.86 6.22
CA MET A 40 2.02 -4.21 5.08
C MET A 40 3.45 -3.70 5.25
N LEU A 41 4.42 -4.62 5.17
CA LEU A 41 5.85 -4.32 5.17
C LEU A 41 6.36 -4.33 3.74
N MET A 42 6.36 -3.15 3.10
CA MET A 42 6.75 -2.97 1.71
C MET A 42 8.17 -3.45 1.44
N ARG A 43 8.39 -3.92 0.21
CA ARG A 43 9.68 -4.40 -0.30
C ARG A 43 10.00 -3.90 -1.69
N GLU A 44 9.02 -3.92 -2.58
CA GLU A 44 9.22 -3.50 -3.96
C GLU A 44 7.95 -2.84 -4.48
N VAL A 45 8.12 -1.77 -5.24
CA VAL A 45 7.04 -1.14 -6.02
C VAL A 45 7.50 -1.04 -7.45
N LYS A 46 6.66 -1.48 -8.39
CA LYS A 46 6.88 -1.36 -9.83
C LYS A 46 5.71 -0.62 -10.47
N PHE A 47 6.02 0.26 -11.41
CA PHE A 47 5.03 0.99 -12.19
C PHE A 47 5.04 0.49 -13.64
N PHE A 48 3.85 0.40 -14.23
CA PHE A 48 3.64 -0.08 -15.59
C PHE A 48 2.74 0.87 -16.36
N LYS A 49 2.79 0.78 -17.69
CA LYS A 49 1.91 1.51 -18.62
C LYS A 49 1.81 3.00 -18.26
N ASN A 50 2.94 3.72 -18.23
CA ASN A 50 3.00 5.14 -17.88
C ASN A 50 2.32 5.48 -16.53
N TYR A 51 2.62 4.72 -15.48
CA TYR A 51 2.09 4.93 -14.12
C TYR A 51 0.58 4.74 -13.99
N THR A 52 -0.05 4.03 -14.92
CA THR A 52 -1.48 3.68 -14.81
C THR A 52 -1.71 2.42 -14.00
N PHE A 53 -0.70 1.54 -13.92
CA PHE A 53 -0.72 0.35 -13.09
C PHE A 53 0.49 0.31 -12.17
N MET A 54 0.30 -0.25 -10.99
CA MET A 54 1.34 -0.46 -10.01
C MET A 54 1.24 -1.88 -9.46
N SER A 55 2.37 -2.58 -9.33
CA SER A 55 2.46 -3.76 -8.49
C SER A 55 3.25 -3.43 -7.23
N MET A 56 2.82 -3.95 -6.11
CA MET A 56 3.50 -3.79 -4.83
C MET A 56 3.72 -5.14 -4.19
N THR A 57 4.97 -5.42 -3.86
CA THR A 57 5.39 -6.62 -3.14
C THR A 57 5.64 -6.25 -1.68
N PHE A 58 5.02 -6.97 -0.76
CA PHE A 58 5.10 -6.69 0.67
C PHE A 58 4.96 -7.96 1.51
N TYR A 59 5.52 -7.91 2.72
CA TYR A 59 5.27 -8.94 3.72
C TYR A 59 4.11 -8.55 4.64
N VAL A 60 3.33 -9.55 5.04
CA VAL A 60 2.39 -9.47 6.15
C VAL A 60 2.81 -10.50 7.18
N ARG A 61 2.76 -10.14 8.47
CA ARG A 61 2.92 -11.11 9.55
C ARG A 61 1.56 -11.69 9.89
N LYS A 62 1.42 -13.01 9.81
CA LYS A 62 0.22 -13.73 10.22
C LYS A 62 0.65 -14.92 11.08
N ASN A 63 0.13 -14.99 12.30
CA ASN A 63 0.47 -16.02 13.28
C ASN A 63 2.00 -16.16 13.49
N GLY A 64 2.70 -15.03 13.60
CA GLY A 64 4.17 -15.00 13.79
C GLY A 64 5.00 -15.38 12.56
N ARG A 65 4.39 -15.71 11.41
CA ARG A 65 5.10 -16.01 10.16
C ARG A 65 4.98 -14.86 9.17
N CYS A 66 6.08 -14.55 8.48
CA CYS A 66 6.07 -13.61 7.37
C CYS A 66 5.56 -14.29 6.10
N GLN A 67 4.52 -13.72 5.49
CA GLN A 67 3.94 -14.16 4.22
C GLN A 67 4.19 -13.07 3.18
N LEU A 68 4.74 -13.45 2.03
CA LEU A 68 5.01 -12.55 0.92
C LEU A 68 3.77 -12.47 0.04
N HIS A 69 3.34 -11.26 -0.29
CA HIS A 69 2.20 -11.01 -1.17
C HIS A 69 2.58 -10.02 -2.26
N THR A 70 1.95 -10.17 -3.42
CA THR A 70 2.00 -9.17 -4.48
C THR A 70 0.59 -8.68 -4.78
N ALA A 71 0.36 -7.38 -4.59
CA ALA A 71 -0.90 -6.74 -4.95
C ALA A 71 -0.73 -5.88 -6.20
N TRP A 72 -1.75 -5.88 -7.04
CA TRP A 72 -1.85 -5.00 -8.20
C TRP A 72 -2.87 -3.91 -7.93
N ALA A 73 -2.55 -2.68 -8.35
CA ALA A 73 -3.43 -1.54 -8.22
C ALA A 73 -3.46 -0.72 -9.51
N ASP A 74 -4.64 -0.25 -9.86
CA ASP A 74 -4.86 0.68 -10.96
C ASP A 74 -4.96 2.11 -10.44
N LYS A 75 -4.46 3.06 -11.24
CA LYS A 75 -4.64 4.48 -10.97
C LYS A 75 -6.10 4.83 -11.28
N SER A 76 -6.92 4.95 -10.23
CA SER A 76 -8.31 5.39 -10.38
C SER A 76 -8.38 6.75 -11.08
N PRO A 77 -9.22 6.92 -12.13
CA PRO A 77 -9.40 8.21 -12.79
C PRO A 77 -10.17 9.22 -11.93
N PHE A 78 -10.80 8.80 -10.83
CA PHE A 78 -11.87 9.56 -10.18
C PHE A 78 -11.54 10.27 -8.85
N GLN A 79 -10.27 10.48 -8.50
CA GLN A 79 -9.92 11.32 -7.35
C GLN A 79 -8.76 12.26 -7.68
N PHE A 80 -9.11 13.40 -8.28
CA PHE A 80 -8.34 14.63 -8.08
C PHE A 80 -8.16 14.85 -6.59
N CYS A 81 -6.91 14.86 -6.13
CA CYS A 81 -6.56 15.21 -4.77
C CYS A 81 -7.15 16.59 -4.44
N LEU A 82 -8.08 16.64 -3.48
CA LEU A 82 -8.18 17.80 -2.60
C LEU A 82 -6.77 18.04 -2.03
N ARG A 83 -6.28 19.26 -2.26
CA ARG A 83 -4.91 19.76 -2.14
C ARG A 83 -4.16 19.59 -0.80
N LEU A 84 -4.55 18.68 0.10
CA LEU A 84 -3.96 18.61 1.45
C LEU A 84 -3.40 17.25 1.87
N CYS A 85 -3.45 16.23 1.01
CA CYS A 85 -2.90 14.92 1.35
C CYS A 85 -2.32 14.25 0.11
N GLU A 86 -1.00 14.26 -0.02
CA GLU A 86 -0.26 13.39 -0.96
C GLU A 86 -0.36 11.92 -0.51
N TYR A 87 -1.58 11.38 -0.43
CA TYR A 87 -1.84 9.98 -0.06
C TYR A 87 -2.29 9.21 -1.29
N LEU A 88 -1.53 8.17 -1.62
CA LEU A 88 -1.78 7.27 -2.74
C LEU A 88 -3.01 6.40 -2.41
N TRP A 89 -4.15 6.74 -2.99
CA TRP A 89 -5.36 5.90 -2.92
C TRP A 89 -5.25 4.78 -3.93
N LEU A 90 -4.78 3.61 -3.50
CA LEU A 90 -4.70 2.41 -4.32
C LEU A 90 -5.99 1.62 -4.17
N LYS A 91 -6.67 1.36 -5.30
CA LYS A 91 -7.65 0.29 -5.37
C LYS A 91 -6.89 -1.01 -5.68
N ILE A 92 -6.85 -1.93 -4.73
CA ILE A 92 -6.25 -3.25 -4.96
C ILE A 92 -7.20 -4.02 -5.89
N VAL A 93 -6.74 -4.33 -7.10
CA VAL A 93 -7.49 -5.06 -8.13
C VAL A 93 -7.37 -6.57 -7.93
N GLY A 94 -6.29 -7.02 -7.29
CA GLY A 94 -6.07 -8.42 -6.94
C GLY A 94 -4.84 -8.61 -6.04
N VAL A 95 -4.90 -9.63 -5.19
CA VAL A 95 -3.78 -10.12 -4.37
C VAL A 95 -3.49 -11.55 -4.81
N ILE A 96 -2.26 -11.82 -5.23
CA ILE A 96 -1.75 -13.17 -5.54
C ILE A 96 -0.83 -13.60 -4.39
#